data_AF-A0A1V4WV74-F1
#
_entry.id   AF-A0A1V4WV74-F1
#
_cell.length_a   1.000
_cell.length_b   1.000
_cell.length_c   1.000
_cell.angle_alpha   90.00
_cell.angle_beta   90.00
_cell.angle_gamma   90.00
#
_symmetry.space_group_name_H-M   'P 1'
#
loop_
_entity.id
_entity.type
_entity.pdbx_description
1 polymer ?
#
loop_
_entity_poly.entity_id
_entity_poly.type
_entity_poly.pdbx_seq_one_letter_code
_entity_poly.pdbx_strand_id
1 'polypeptide(L)'
;MSVAVRSILVLQLIVLSLALCVPASADTPAPPRDYAKETEDGQYIFIMLAPPERWVSKDAELRKTYKTSGLYRNDGSTTPLWTVYWYSFSVYPSSDGRHIVRMGPWASSVDQLALAFYEDGKELKSYRIRDLVKNQLKLKHTVSHFFWQKELKFNDKENTILIKTHDDQTYLFSVKTGEIQKE
;
A
#
# COMPACT_ATOMS: atom_id res chain seq x y z
N MET A 1 -20.78 -53.45 -20.38
CA MET A 1 -20.16 -52.45 -21.30
C MET A 1 -18.91 -53.05 -21.90
N SER A 2 -18.80 -53.06 -23.24
CA SER A 2 -17.60 -53.50 -23.96
C SER A 2 -16.37 -52.66 -23.55
N VAL A 3 -15.18 -53.26 -23.57
CA VAL A 3 -13.89 -52.59 -23.32
C VAL A 3 -13.75 -51.32 -24.16
N ALA A 4 -14.26 -51.32 -25.40
CA ALA A 4 -14.24 -50.17 -26.29
C ALA A 4 -15.01 -48.95 -25.76
N VAL A 5 -16.13 -49.16 -25.06
CA VAL A 5 -16.96 -48.06 -24.51
C VAL A 5 -16.28 -47.40 -23.31
N ARG A 6 -15.53 -48.17 -22.51
CA ARG A 6 -14.75 -47.63 -21.38
C ARG A 6 -13.59 -46.76 -21.87
N SER A 7 -12.89 -47.18 -22.93
CA SER A 7 -11.78 -46.41 -23.50
C SER A 7 -12.21 -45.08 -24.10
N ILE A 8 -13.38 -45.03 -24.75
CA ILE A 8 -13.94 -43.78 -25.31
C ILE A 8 -14.31 -42.79 -24.19
N LEU A 9 -14.93 -43.27 -23.10
CA LEU A 9 -15.29 -42.44 -21.95
C LEU A 9 -14.06 -41.86 -21.23
N VAL A 10 -13.00 -42.66 -21.08
CA VAL A 10 -11.74 -42.19 -20.48
C VAL A 10 -11.08 -41.13 -21.37
N LEU A 11 -11.05 -41.33 -22.68
CA LEU A 11 -10.50 -40.36 -23.62
C LEU A 11 -11.31 -39.04 -23.62
N GLN A 12 -12.64 -39.12 -23.58
CA GLN A 12 -13.51 -37.94 -23.48
C GLN A 12 -13.29 -37.16 -22.19
N LEU A 13 -13.12 -37.84 -21.04
CA LEU A 13 -12.82 -37.20 -19.77
C LEU A 13 -11.44 -36.53 -19.76
N ILE A 14 -10.43 -37.16 -20.39
CA ILE A 14 -9.08 -36.56 -20.53
C ILE A 14 -9.15 -35.30 -21.41
N VAL A 15 -9.82 -35.37 -22.57
CA VAL A 15 -9.98 -34.20 -23.46
C VAL A 15 -10.75 -33.07 -22.78
N LEU A 16 -11.81 -33.38 -22.02
CA LEU A 16 -12.56 -32.39 -21.26
C LEU A 16 -11.72 -31.77 -20.12
N SER A 17 -10.88 -32.55 -19.45
CA SER A 17 -9.97 -32.04 -18.41
C SER A 17 -8.88 -31.11 -18.96
N LEU A 18 -8.35 -31.41 -20.16
CA LEU A 18 -7.37 -30.57 -20.85
C LEU A 18 -8.01 -29.28 -21.40
N ALA A 19 -9.28 -29.33 -21.82
CA ALA A 19 -10.02 -28.16 -22.28
C ALA A 19 -10.41 -27.17 -21.17
N LEU A 20 -10.33 -27.59 -19.89
CA LEU A 20 -10.63 -26.75 -18.73
C LEU A 20 -9.41 -26.05 -18.13
N CYS A 21 -8.20 -26.31 -18.64
CA CYS A 21 -6.99 -25.58 -18.26
C CYS A 21 -6.91 -24.21 -18.97
N VAL A 22 -7.87 -23.32 -18.68
CA VAL A 22 -7.76 -21.92 -19.09
C VAL A 22 -6.72 -21.24 -18.20
N PRO A 23 -5.68 -20.58 -18.75
CA PRO A 23 -4.71 -19.85 -17.95
C PRO A 23 -5.44 -18.73 -17.18
N ALA A 24 -5.38 -18.78 -15.86
CA ALA A 24 -5.88 -17.71 -15.01
C ALA A 24 -4.90 -16.53 -15.07
N SER A 25 -5.35 -15.39 -15.59
CA SER A 25 -4.59 -14.13 -15.50
C SER A 25 -4.70 -13.59 -14.07
N ALA A 26 -3.57 -13.50 -13.38
CA ALA A 26 -3.50 -12.80 -12.10
C ALA A 26 -3.41 -11.29 -12.33
N ASP A 27 -4.02 -10.51 -11.45
CA ASP A 27 -3.84 -9.06 -11.42
C ASP A 27 -2.36 -8.74 -11.14
N THR A 28 -1.80 -7.81 -11.91
CA THR A 28 -0.42 -7.34 -11.74
C THR A 28 -0.43 -6.07 -10.88
N PRO A 29 0.45 -5.94 -9.88
CA PRO A 29 0.59 -4.69 -9.13
C PRO A 29 0.85 -3.51 -10.06
N ALA A 30 0.27 -2.35 -9.75
CA ALA A 30 0.62 -1.13 -10.44
C ALA A 30 2.13 -0.86 -10.30
N PRO A 31 2.84 -0.47 -11.37
CA PRO A 31 4.25 -0.14 -11.27
C PRO A 31 4.45 1.07 -10.34
N PRO A 32 5.56 1.14 -9.59
CA PRO A 32 5.93 2.34 -8.86
C PRO A 32 5.93 3.56 -9.77
N ARG A 33 5.55 4.72 -9.23
CA ARG A 33 5.53 5.99 -9.96
C ARG A 33 5.98 7.15 -9.08
N ASP A 34 6.57 8.15 -9.71
CA ASP A 34 6.83 9.41 -9.04
C ASP A 34 5.50 10.10 -8.71
N TYR A 35 5.40 10.75 -7.55
CA TYR A 35 4.24 11.57 -7.20
C TYR A 35 4.58 12.63 -6.15
N ALA A 36 3.70 13.62 -6.05
CA ALA A 36 3.71 14.63 -5.01
C ALA A 36 2.40 14.59 -4.21
N LYS A 37 2.49 14.92 -2.91
CA LYS A 37 1.35 14.98 -1.99
C LYS A 37 1.48 16.20 -1.09
N GLU A 38 0.59 17.17 -1.26
CA GLU A 38 0.52 18.36 -0.40
C GLU A 38 -0.10 18.03 0.96
N THR A 39 0.28 18.80 1.99
CA THR A 39 -0.40 18.84 3.28
C THR A 39 -1.77 19.52 3.18
N GLU A 40 -2.65 19.30 4.14
CA GLU A 40 -4.02 19.86 4.11
C GLU A 40 -4.01 21.39 4.11
N ASP A 41 -3.05 22.01 4.80
CA ASP A 41 -2.85 23.46 4.82
C ASP A 41 -2.08 24.02 3.62
N GLY A 42 -1.59 23.15 2.73
CA GLY A 42 -0.82 23.51 1.54
C GLY A 42 0.57 24.09 1.81
N GLN A 43 1.05 24.15 3.05
CA GLN A 43 2.35 24.74 3.39
C GLN A 43 3.54 23.84 2.99
N TYR A 44 3.30 22.53 2.90
CA TYR A 44 4.34 21.56 2.57
C TYR A 44 3.90 20.62 1.45
N ILE A 45 4.90 20.07 0.77
CA ILE A 45 4.71 19.07 -0.27
C ILE A 45 5.67 17.91 -0.05
N PHE A 46 5.12 16.71 0.06
CA PHE A 46 5.89 15.49 0.13
C PHE A 46 6.10 14.94 -1.27
N ILE A 47 7.36 14.71 -1.63
CA ILE A 47 7.78 14.18 -2.92
C ILE A 47 8.20 12.72 -2.73
N MET A 48 7.64 11.84 -3.54
CA MET A 48 8.02 10.44 -3.62
C MET A 48 8.55 10.13 -5.01
N LEU A 49 9.84 9.83 -5.09
CA LEU A 49 10.47 9.36 -6.31
C LEU A 49 10.51 7.83 -6.30
N ALA A 50 9.99 7.23 -7.36
CA ALA A 50 10.05 5.79 -7.57
C ALA A 50 11.49 5.31 -7.80
N PRO A 51 11.80 4.04 -7.47
CA PRO A 51 13.13 3.47 -7.65
C PRO A 51 13.58 3.53 -9.13
N PRO A 52 14.89 3.40 -9.41
CA PRO A 52 15.42 3.57 -10.77
C PRO A 52 15.06 2.45 -11.76
N GLU A 53 14.31 1.43 -11.35
CA GLU A 53 13.99 0.20 -12.07
C GLU A 53 13.31 0.40 -13.45
N ARG A 54 13.33 -0.66 -14.27
CA ARG A 54 12.83 -0.64 -15.67
C ARG A 54 11.32 -0.46 -15.77
N TRP A 55 10.56 -0.93 -14.79
CA TRP A 55 9.09 -0.93 -14.82
C TRP A 55 8.53 0.13 -13.86
N VAL A 56 8.86 1.40 -14.13
CA VAL A 56 8.53 2.55 -13.28
C VAL A 56 8.01 3.69 -14.14
N SER A 57 6.93 4.32 -13.70
CA SER A 57 6.42 5.56 -14.33
C SER A 57 7.13 6.76 -13.71
N LYS A 58 8.10 7.32 -14.45
CA LYS A 58 8.92 8.45 -13.98
C LYS A 58 8.30 9.77 -14.46
N ASP A 59 8.19 10.74 -13.58
CA ASP A 59 7.80 12.11 -13.90
C ASP A 59 9.07 12.94 -14.13
N ALA A 60 9.31 13.29 -15.39
CA ALA A 60 10.52 14.01 -15.79
C ALA A 60 10.60 15.41 -15.15
N GLU A 61 9.47 16.10 -15.00
CA GLU A 61 9.44 17.45 -14.41
C GLU A 61 9.66 17.38 -12.91
N LEU A 62 9.08 16.38 -12.24
CA LEU A 62 9.30 16.16 -10.81
C LEU A 62 10.79 15.86 -10.52
N ARG A 63 11.43 15.01 -11.32
CA ARG A 63 12.87 14.65 -11.18
C ARG A 63 13.83 15.75 -11.61
N LYS A 64 13.39 16.66 -12.49
CA LYS A 64 14.15 17.86 -12.83
C LYS A 64 14.29 18.75 -11.59
N THR A 65 13.20 18.92 -10.86
CA THR A 65 13.09 19.79 -9.68
C THR A 65 13.63 19.13 -8.40
N TYR A 66 13.20 17.92 -8.10
CA TYR A 66 13.50 17.22 -6.84
C TYR A 66 14.42 16.03 -7.07
N LYS A 67 15.47 15.92 -6.25
CA LYS A 67 16.50 14.88 -6.40
C LYS A 67 16.34 13.69 -5.45
N THR A 68 15.52 13.84 -4.41
CA THR A 68 15.31 12.81 -3.39
C THR A 68 13.86 12.80 -2.95
N SER A 69 13.40 11.66 -2.42
CA SER A 69 12.12 11.58 -1.72
C SER A 69 12.24 12.28 -0.36
N GLY A 70 11.20 13.01 0.04
CA GLY A 70 11.22 13.80 1.26
C GLY A 70 10.12 14.86 1.32
N LEU A 71 10.12 15.63 2.40
CA LEU A 71 9.22 16.77 2.57
C LEU A 71 9.93 18.07 2.22
N TYR A 72 9.22 18.94 1.51
CA TYR A 72 9.67 20.24 1.07
C TYR A 72 8.67 21.30 1.52
N ARG A 73 9.12 22.55 1.64
CA ARG A 73 8.19 23.68 1.69
C ARG A 73 7.52 23.85 0.35
N ASN A 74 6.23 24.17 0.35
CA ASN A 74 5.47 24.42 -0.86
C ASN A 74 5.58 25.89 -1.32
N ASP A 75 6.80 26.43 -1.27
CA ASP A 75 7.15 27.80 -1.64
C ASP A 75 8.08 27.86 -2.87
N GLY A 76 8.26 26.72 -3.54
CA GLY A 76 9.22 26.55 -4.65
C GLY A 76 10.62 26.10 -4.21
N SER A 77 10.86 25.94 -2.90
CA SER A 77 12.13 25.38 -2.40
C SER A 77 12.38 23.95 -2.89
N THR A 78 13.60 23.70 -3.34
CA THR A 78 14.09 22.36 -3.71
C THR A 78 15.01 21.75 -2.65
N THR A 79 15.14 22.40 -1.50
CA THR A 79 15.88 21.87 -0.35
C THR A 79 14.91 21.13 0.58
N PRO A 80 15.10 19.82 0.82
CA PRO A 80 14.19 19.07 1.68
C PRO A 80 14.36 19.51 3.15
N LEU A 81 13.25 19.54 3.88
CA LEU A 81 13.25 19.63 5.34
C LEU A 81 13.80 18.35 5.95
N TRP A 82 13.40 17.21 5.38
CA TRP A 82 13.88 15.88 5.71
C TRP A 82 13.61 14.92 4.53
N THR A 83 14.31 13.79 4.52
CA THR A 83 14.30 12.83 3.41
C THR A 83 13.95 11.42 3.88
N VAL A 84 13.56 10.56 2.94
CA VAL A 84 13.33 9.13 3.18
C VAL A 84 13.98 8.29 2.09
N TYR A 85 14.39 7.07 2.45
CA TYR A 85 15.03 6.12 1.54
C TYR A 85 14.07 5.04 1.01
N TRP A 86 12.85 5.00 1.53
CA TRP A 86 11.85 3.99 1.18
C TRP A 86 10.86 4.52 0.14
N TYR A 87 10.18 3.59 -0.53
CA TYR A 87 9.05 3.87 -1.41
C TYR A 87 7.73 3.44 -0.76
N SER A 88 6.67 4.18 -1.05
CA SER A 88 5.28 3.80 -0.79
C SER A 88 4.39 4.33 -1.91
N PHE A 89 3.27 3.66 -2.16
CA PHE A 89 2.26 4.14 -3.10
C PHE A 89 1.33 5.20 -2.50
N SER A 90 1.27 5.29 -1.17
CA SER A 90 0.38 6.22 -0.48
C SER A 90 0.97 6.65 0.87
N VAL A 91 0.92 7.95 1.11
CA VAL A 91 1.37 8.60 2.34
C VAL A 91 0.42 9.71 2.74
N TYR A 92 0.42 10.05 4.03
CA TYR A 92 -0.38 11.11 4.62
C TYR A 92 0.56 12.03 5.42
N PRO A 93 1.12 13.08 4.77
CA PRO A 93 1.96 14.06 5.47
C PRO A 93 1.07 14.96 6.33
N SER A 94 1.56 15.33 7.52
CA SER A 94 0.87 16.27 8.39
C SER A 94 1.28 17.72 8.12
N SER A 95 0.35 18.66 8.32
CA SER A 95 0.60 20.10 8.20
C SER A 95 1.56 20.65 9.26
N ASP A 96 1.98 19.87 10.25
CA ASP A 96 3.07 20.29 11.15
C ASP A 96 4.46 20.22 10.51
N GLY A 97 4.56 19.66 9.30
CA GLY A 97 5.80 19.59 8.53
C GLY A 97 6.83 18.60 9.10
N ARG A 98 6.45 17.78 10.09
CA ARG A 98 7.35 16.85 10.78
C ARG A 98 6.89 15.41 10.66
N HIS A 99 5.58 15.18 10.69
CA HIS A 99 5.03 13.82 10.71
C HIS A 99 4.50 13.35 9.36
N ILE A 100 4.60 12.04 9.13
CA ILE A 100 4.00 11.38 7.97
C ILE A 100 3.59 9.95 8.32
N VAL A 101 2.42 9.55 7.82
CA VAL A 101 1.99 8.15 7.85
C VAL A 101 2.28 7.52 6.50
N ARG A 102 3.03 6.42 6.51
CA ARG A 102 3.36 5.60 5.34
C ARG A 102 2.45 4.38 5.30
N MET A 103 1.74 4.18 4.20
CA MET A 103 1.00 2.93 4.00
C MET A 103 1.90 1.81 3.47
N GLY A 104 1.54 0.58 3.82
CA GLY A 104 2.12 -0.62 3.25
C GLY A 104 1.81 -0.83 1.76
N PRO A 105 2.46 -1.82 1.13
CA PRO A 105 2.17 -2.20 -0.25
C PRO A 105 0.80 -2.87 -0.37
N TRP A 106 0.40 -3.20 -1.61
CA TRP A 106 -0.72 -4.11 -1.81
C TRP A 106 -0.38 -5.47 -1.18
N ALA A 107 -1.23 -5.91 -0.25
CA ALA A 107 -0.92 -7.05 0.60
C ALA A 107 -1.00 -8.37 -0.16
N SER A 108 0.07 -9.16 -0.07
CA SER A 108 0.14 -10.57 -0.44
C SER A 108 0.40 -11.49 0.76
N SER A 109 0.78 -10.92 1.92
CA SER A 109 0.93 -11.64 3.19
C SER A 109 0.56 -10.75 4.37
N VAL A 110 0.00 -11.35 5.43
CA VAL A 110 -0.34 -10.65 6.68
C VAL A 110 0.90 -10.21 7.49
N ASP A 111 2.08 -10.73 7.13
CA ASP A 111 3.36 -10.31 7.72
C ASP A 111 3.92 -9.01 7.10
N GLN A 112 3.30 -8.50 6.03
CA GLN A 112 3.70 -7.24 5.42
C GLN A 112 3.23 -6.03 6.25
N LEU A 113 3.90 -4.90 6.01
CA LEU A 113 3.55 -3.62 6.61
C LEU A 113 2.09 -3.26 6.32
N ALA A 114 1.35 -2.86 7.35
CA ALA A 114 0.06 -2.20 7.21
C ALA A 114 0.26 -0.69 7.09
N LEU A 115 0.90 -0.10 8.10
CA LEU A 115 1.28 1.30 8.15
C LEU A 115 2.47 1.53 9.10
N ALA A 116 3.20 2.61 8.86
CA ALA A 116 4.28 3.09 9.71
C ALA A 116 4.19 4.61 9.88
N PHE A 117 4.64 5.09 11.03
CA PHE A 117 4.62 6.48 11.46
C PHE A 117 6.05 7.01 11.52
N TYR A 118 6.27 8.22 11.04
CA TYR A 118 7.59 8.85 11.01
C TYR A 118 7.53 10.28 11.54
N GLU A 119 8.63 10.72 12.16
CA GLU A 119 8.93 12.10 12.53
C GLU A 119 10.28 12.49 11.92
N ASP A 120 10.32 13.59 11.17
CA ASP A 120 11.53 14.11 10.51
C ASP A 120 12.29 13.04 9.70
N GLY A 121 11.53 12.19 8.99
CA GLY A 121 12.04 11.09 8.18
C GLY A 121 12.47 9.83 8.94
N LYS A 122 12.38 9.81 10.28
CA LYS A 122 12.75 8.66 11.13
C LYS A 122 11.52 7.90 11.59
N GLU A 123 11.57 6.57 11.55
CA GLU A 123 10.46 5.71 11.97
C GLU A 123 10.24 5.82 13.49
N LEU A 124 9.00 6.09 13.88
CA LEU A 124 8.54 6.08 15.27
C LEU A 124 7.98 4.72 15.65
N LYS A 125 7.08 4.18 14.81
CA LYS A 125 6.36 2.94 15.06
C LYS A 125 5.81 2.36 13.77
N SER A 126 5.73 1.04 13.68
CA SER A 126 5.15 0.33 12.54
C SER A 126 4.27 -0.82 12.99
N TYR A 127 3.28 -1.13 12.17
CA TYR A 127 2.35 -2.25 12.38
C TYR A 127 2.31 -3.11 11.13
N ARG A 128 2.34 -4.42 11.32
CA ARG A 128 2.04 -5.41 10.28
C ARG A 128 0.53 -5.59 10.19
N ILE A 129 0.09 -6.14 9.07
CA ILE A 129 -1.34 -6.44 8.86
C ILE A 129 -1.86 -7.38 9.96
N ARG A 130 -1.08 -8.38 10.37
CA ARG A 130 -1.44 -9.31 11.46
C ARG A 130 -1.61 -8.66 12.83
N ASP A 131 -1.04 -7.49 13.05
CA ASP A 131 -1.20 -6.78 14.32
C ASP A 131 -2.63 -6.19 14.42
N LEU A 132 -3.19 -5.81 13.26
CA LEU A 132 -4.48 -5.12 13.13
C LEU A 132 -5.64 -6.04 12.72
N VAL A 133 -5.37 -7.17 12.06
CA VAL A 133 -6.40 -8.12 11.63
C VAL A 133 -6.43 -9.32 12.58
N LYS A 134 -7.52 -9.47 13.32
CA LYS A 134 -7.73 -10.56 14.28
C LYS A 134 -8.30 -11.81 13.61
N ASN A 135 -9.17 -11.66 12.62
CA ASN A 135 -9.74 -12.77 11.86
C ASN A 135 -9.37 -12.72 10.38
N GLN A 136 -8.30 -13.44 10.02
CA GLN A 136 -7.79 -13.51 8.65
C GLN A 136 -8.77 -14.16 7.66
N LEU A 137 -9.71 -14.99 8.12
CA LEU A 137 -10.72 -15.63 7.26
C LEU A 137 -11.72 -14.63 6.69
N LYS A 138 -11.79 -13.41 7.25
CA LYS A 138 -12.65 -12.33 6.75
C LYS A 138 -11.97 -11.44 5.70
N LEU A 139 -10.70 -11.68 5.38
CA LEU A 139 -9.98 -10.92 4.36
C LEU A 139 -10.57 -11.17 2.98
N LYS A 140 -10.63 -10.11 2.16
CA LYS A 140 -11.11 -10.21 0.78
C LYS A 140 -9.93 -10.50 -0.14
N HIS A 141 -9.84 -11.74 -0.61
CA HIS A 141 -8.75 -12.20 -1.48
C HIS A 141 -9.04 -11.96 -2.96
N THR A 142 -7.98 -11.62 -3.70
CA THR A 142 -7.87 -11.77 -5.15
C THR A 142 -6.96 -12.97 -5.45
N VAL A 143 -6.63 -13.20 -6.73
CA VAL A 143 -5.78 -14.33 -7.15
C VAL A 143 -4.38 -14.26 -6.53
N SER A 144 -3.83 -13.06 -6.35
CA SER A 144 -2.44 -12.84 -5.91
C SER A 144 -2.29 -11.95 -4.66
N HIS A 145 -3.37 -11.27 -4.24
CA HIS A 145 -3.36 -10.27 -3.17
C HIS A 145 -4.61 -10.37 -2.30
N PHE A 146 -4.70 -9.51 -1.28
CA PHE A 146 -5.93 -9.31 -0.52
C PHE A 146 -6.07 -7.88 -0.02
N PHE A 147 -7.30 -7.51 0.32
CA PHE A 147 -7.63 -6.26 1.00
C PHE A 147 -7.83 -6.55 2.48
N TRP A 148 -7.04 -5.88 3.32
CA TRP A 148 -7.16 -5.93 4.79
C TRP A 148 -7.87 -4.71 5.36
N GLN A 149 -7.72 -3.57 4.69
CA GLN A 149 -8.32 -2.31 5.06
C GLN A 149 -9.65 -2.10 4.33
N LYS A 150 -10.68 -1.72 5.09
CA LYS A 150 -12.02 -1.37 4.61
C LYS A 150 -12.22 0.15 4.54
N GLU A 151 -11.66 0.90 5.48
CA GLU A 151 -11.79 2.36 5.55
C GLU A 151 -10.49 3.01 6.07
N LEU A 152 -10.16 4.18 5.54
CA LEU A 152 -9.10 5.07 6.03
C LEU A 152 -9.65 6.48 6.19
N LYS A 153 -9.41 7.12 7.33
CA LYS A 153 -9.63 8.57 7.50
C LYS A 153 -8.44 9.21 8.20
N PHE A 154 -7.71 10.05 7.48
CA PHE A 154 -6.67 10.90 8.06
C PHE A 154 -7.29 12.22 8.49
N ASN A 155 -7.08 12.62 9.74
CA ASN A 155 -7.50 13.90 10.29
C ASN A 155 -6.26 14.67 10.70
N ASP A 156 -5.83 15.58 9.83
CA ASP A 156 -4.60 16.33 10.00
C ASP A 156 -4.69 17.30 11.20
N LYS A 157 -5.85 17.97 11.35
CA LYS A 157 -6.09 18.92 12.45
C LYS A 157 -5.96 18.26 13.81
N GLU A 158 -6.47 17.04 13.95
CA GLU A 158 -6.38 16.27 15.20
C GLU A 158 -5.10 15.43 15.30
N ASN A 159 -4.29 15.36 14.24
CA ASN A 159 -3.13 14.47 14.14
C ASN A 159 -3.50 13.01 14.43
N THR A 160 -4.59 12.53 13.83
CA THR A 160 -5.05 11.15 13.98
C THR A 160 -5.28 10.47 12.63
N ILE A 161 -5.18 9.15 12.63
CA ILE A 161 -5.63 8.32 11.50
C ILE A 161 -6.51 7.19 12.01
N LEU A 162 -7.72 7.11 11.44
CA LEU A 162 -8.66 6.04 11.70
C LEU A 162 -8.55 4.98 10.60
N ILE A 163 -8.42 3.73 11.03
CA ILE A 163 -8.38 2.56 10.16
C ILE A 163 -9.50 1.62 10.57
N LYS A 164 -10.33 1.22 9.60
CA LYS A 164 -11.26 0.10 9.77
C LYS A 164 -10.79 -1.07 8.93
N THR A 165 -10.68 -2.25 9.53
CA THR A 165 -10.26 -3.47 8.84
C THR A 165 -11.46 -4.24 8.28
N HIS A 166 -11.21 -5.21 7.40
CA HIS A 166 -12.24 -6.09 6.84
C HIS A 166 -12.84 -7.07 7.85
N ASP A 167 -12.16 -7.33 8.97
CA ASP A 167 -12.69 -8.09 10.11
C ASP A 167 -13.40 -7.22 11.16
N ASP A 168 -13.77 -6.00 10.76
CA ASP A 168 -14.55 -5.01 11.50
C ASP A 168 -13.87 -4.46 12.77
N GLN A 169 -12.55 -4.59 12.89
CA GLN A 169 -11.77 -3.87 13.90
C GLN A 169 -11.65 -2.39 13.51
N THR A 170 -11.60 -1.51 14.50
CA THR A 170 -11.42 -0.06 14.29
C THR A 170 -10.30 0.43 15.17
N TYR A 171 -9.32 1.11 14.56
CA TYR A 171 -8.17 1.66 15.26
C TYR A 171 -8.10 3.15 15.03
N LEU A 172 -7.95 3.92 16.11
CA LEU A 172 -7.57 5.34 16.04
C LEU A 172 -6.12 5.47 16.49
N PHE A 173 -5.24 5.87 15.58
CA PHE A 173 -3.83 6.08 15.89
C PHE A 173 -3.52 7.56 16.06
N SER A 174 -2.59 7.86 16.96
CA SER A 174 -1.88 9.15 16.97
C SER A 174 -0.86 9.19 15.85
N VAL A 175 -0.88 10.25 15.02
CA VAL A 175 0.13 10.46 13.97
C VAL A 175 1.50 10.81 14.57
N LYS A 176 1.51 11.46 15.74
CA LYS A 176 2.73 11.94 16.40
C LYS A 176 3.52 10.86 17.11
N THR A 177 2.86 9.79 17.57
CA THR A 177 3.52 8.71 18.31
C THR A 177 3.41 7.36 17.62
N GLY A 178 2.46 7.23 16.68
CA GLY A 178 2.06 5.96 16.10
C GLY A 178 1.31 5.03 17.06
N GLU A 179 0.97 5.47 18.26
CA GLU A 179 0.24 4.64 19.22
C GLU A 179 -1.25 4.54 18.90
N ILE A 180 -1.83 3.38 19.20
CA ILE A 180 -3.28 3.18 19.17
C ILE A 180 -3.87 3.88 20.40
N GLN A 181 -4.74 4.85 20.17
CA GLN A 181 -5.47 5.59 21.19
C GLN A 181 -6.82 4.95 21.53
N LYS A 182 -7.41 4.20 20.57
CA LYS A 182 -8.68 3.49 20.74
C LYS A 182 -8.75 2.27 19.82
N GLU A 183 -9.32 1.18 20.37
CA GLU A 183 -9.69 -0.08 19.70
C GLU A 183 -11.21 -0.31 19.76
#